data_AF-U5W2Z8-F1
#
_entry.id   AF-U5W2Z8-F1
#
_cell.length_a   1.000
_cell.length_b   1.000
_cell.length_c   1.000
_cell.angle_alpha   90.00
_cell.angle_beta   90.00
_cell.angle_gamma   90.00
#
_symmetry.space_group_name_H-M   'P 1'
#
loop_
_entity.id
_entity.type
_entity.pdbx_description
1 polymer ?
#
loop_
_entity_poly.entity_id
_entity_poly.type
_entity_poly.pdbx_seq_one_letter_code
_entity_poly.pdbx_strand_id
1 'polypeptide(L)'
;MAAAAAVTVVVYGLVQLPASADTRTEVREVFSPDGSIRQESVKVADLPRTSAAPAVAADVVTIQQTGTPATRYDLVFVGDGYTAGEQELFHQQVLARWDQLTAIEPFRTLKDKFNVWQVNAVSNQSGSDNDPTLGVEKDTALDGEFFCAGLDRLVCVDETAATGYASLAPGADQALILVNSSTYGGSGGSVTVSSGGNALSGDIVVHELGHSIGGLADEYGGEGTYEGGELPEPNTSVADEATMRAEQLKWFSYLGKPTPDGGVIGTFEGGSYFDRGVYRPSEDSMMRSLGNEFNLLGIDQLTAAILAETA
;
A
#
# COMPACT_ATOMS: atom_id res chain seq x y z
N MET A 1 15.79 -51.60 62.39
CA MET A 1 15.45 -50.20 62.06
C MET A 1 16.41 -49.74 60.98
N ALA A 2 15.96 -49.71 59.72
CA ALA A 2 16.78 -49.33 58.57
C ALA A 2 16.57 -47.84 58.27
N ALA A 3 17.65 -47.08 58.17
CA ALA A 3 17.65 -45.65 57.90
C ALA A 3 17.34 -45.38 56.41
N ALA A 4 16.34 -44.55 56.15
CA ALA A 4 16.01 -44.08 54.81
C ALA A 4 16.94 -42.91 54.43
N ALA A 5 17.66 -43.04 53.32
CA ALA A 5 18.48 -41.97 52.75
C ALA A 5 17.58 -41.00 51.97
N ALA A 6 17.63 -39.71 52.33
CA ALA A 6 16.98 -38.65 51.57
C ALA A 6 17.83 -38.31 50.34
N VAL A 7 17.24 -38.42 49.14
CA VAL A 7 17.85 -37.98 47.88
C VAL A 7 17.41 -36.55 47.62
N THR A 8 18.35 -35.62 47.66
CA THR A 8 18.13 -34.23 47.26
C THR A 8 18.21 -34.14 45.73
N VAL A 9 17.11 -33.84 45.07
CA VAL A 9 17.07 -33.54 43.63
C VAL A 9 17.40 -32.05 43.46
N VAL A 10 18.55 -31.75 42.86
CA VAL A 10 18.89 -30.40 42.42
C VAL A 10 18.29 -30.19 41.04
N VAL A 11 17.27 -29.36 40.94
CA VAL A 11 16.69 -28.93 39.66
C VAL A 11 17.58 -27.80 39.13
N TYR A 12 18.33 -28.06 38.06
CA TYR A 12 19.00 -27.01 37.31
C TYR A 12 17.93 -26.20 36.56
N GLY A 13 17.81 -24.91 36.90
CA GLY A 13 16.97 -23.98 36.15
C GLY A 13 17.48 -23.87 34.72
N LEU A 14 16.61 -24.11 33.74
CA LEU A 14 16.87 -23.78 32.35
C LEU A 14 17.05 -22.27 32.26
N VAL A 15 18.27 -21.82 32.01
CA VAL A 15 18.54 -20.44 31.58
C VAL A 15 17.89 -20.31 30.20
N GLN A 16 16.76 -19.59 30.13
CA GLN A 16 16.23 -19.15 28.85
C GLN A 16 17.27 -18.23 28.21
N LEU A 17 17.84 -18.68 27.08
CA LEU A 17 18.61 -17.79 26.22
C LEU A 17 17.65 -16.69 25.73
N PRO A 18 18.10 -15.41 25.66
CA PRO A 18 17.28 -14.37 25.06
C PRO A 18 16.92 -14.78 23.63
N ALA A 19 15.65 -14.60 23.26
CA ALA A 19 15.22 -14.76 21.87
C ALA A 19 16.15 -13.92 20.98
N SER A 20 16.67 -14.51 19.91
CA SER A 20 17.44 -13.78 18.91
C SER A 20 16.61 -12.58 18.46
N ALA A 21 17.17 -11.37 18.53
CA ALA A 21 16.53 -10.20 17.95
C ALA A 21 16.24 -10.51 16.47
N ASP A 22 15.00 -10.31 16.05
CA ASP A 22 14.60 -10.57 14.68
C ASP A 22 15.32 -9.56 13.76
N THR A 23 16.20 -10.07 12.90
CA THR A 23 16.98 -9.25 11.96
C THR A 23 16.32 -9.19 10.58
N ARG A 24 15.13 -9.78 10.41
CA ARG A 24 14.40 -9.71 9.15
C ARG A 24 14.00 -8.27 8.86
N THR A 25 14.05 -7.92 7.58
CA THR A 25 13.59 -6.64 7.06
C THR A 25 12.51 -6.86 6.02
N GLU A 26 11.62 -5.89 5.90
CA GLU A 26 10.61 -5.76 4.86
C GLU A 26 10.82 -4.44 4.12
N VAL A 27 10.55 -4.44 2.83
CA VAL A 27 10.60 -3.23 2.01
C VAL A 27 9.27 -2.50 2.15
N ARG A 28 9.35 -1.19 2.42
CA ARG A 28 8.19 -0.29 2.51
C ARG A 28 8.40 0.89 1.61
N GLU A 29 7.32 1.31 0.94
CA GLU A 29 7.32 2.55 0.20
C GLU A 29 7.00 3.72 1.13
N VAL A 30 7.83 4.75 1.02
CA VAL A 30 7.73 5.98 1.79
C VAL A 30 7.40 7.13 0.86
N PHE A 31 6.24 7.72 1.10
CA PHE A 31 5.73 8.84 0.34
C PHE A 31 6.08 10.15 1.04
N SER A 32 6.70 11.07 0.31
CA SER A 32 7.08 12.39 0.79
C SER A 32 6.03 13.44 0.41
N PRO A 33 5.87 14.54 1.19
CA PRO A 33 4.88 15.57 0.87
C PRO A 33 5.12 16.34 -0.44
N ASP A 34 6.33 16.25 -1.00
CA ASP A 34 6.68 16.83 -2.30
C ASP A 34 6.33 15.90 -3.48
N GLY A 35 5.68 14.77 -3.19
CA GLY A 35 5.27 13.76 -4.16
C GLY A 35 6.35 12.73 -4.51
N SER A 36 7.57 12.86 -3.97
CA SER A 36 8.61 11.84 -4.17
C SER A 36 8.31 10.56 -3.41
N ILE A 37 8.67 9.45 -4.02
CA ILE A 37 8.45 8.09 -3.52
C ILE A 37 9.82 7.41 -3.43
N ARG A 38 10.03 6.58 -2.41
CA ARG A 38 11.24 5.78 -2.26
C ARG A 38 10.96 4.50 -1.49
N GLN A 39 11.80 3.49 -1.71
CA GLN A 39 11.81 2.29 -0.89
C GLN A 39 12.74 2.43 0.32
N GLU A 40 12.28 1.90 1.45
CA GLU A 40 13.07 1.77 2.68
C GLU A 40 13.03 0.32 3.19
N SER A 41 14.18 -0.19 3.62
CA SER A 41 14.26 -1.48 4.31
C SER A 41 14.02 -1.29 5.80
N VAL A 42 12.83 -1.67 6.25
CA VAL A 42 12.40 -1.56 7.64
C VAL A 42 12.59 -2.88 8.36
N LYS A 43 13.09 -2.88 9.60
CA LYS A 43 13.18 -4.12 10.39
C LYS A 43 11.78 -4.55 10.80
N VAL A 44 11.49 -5.85 10.72
CA VAL A 44 10.21 -6.40 11.19
C VAL A 44 9.97 -6.12 12.67
N ALA A 45 11.03 -6.02 13.47
CA ALA A 45 10.95 -5.65 14.88
C ALA A 45 10.49 -4.20 15.13
N ASP A 46 10.55 -3.33 14.11
CA ASP A 46 10.14 -1.92 14.15
C ASP A 46 8.73 -1.73 13.54
N LEU A 47 8.04 -2.80 13.12
CA LEU A 47 6.66 -2.77 12.64
C LEU A 47 5.67 -3.03 13.78
N PRO A 48 4.43 -2.49 13.71
CA PRO A 48 3.37 -2.80 14.66
C PRO A 48 3.20 -4.31 14.83
N ARG A 49 2.94 -4.74 16.07
CA ARG A 49 2.95 -6.17 16.38
C ARG A 49 1.80 -6.84 15.66
N THR A 50 2.13 -7.81 14.81
CA THR A 50 1.15 -8.71 14.22
C THR A 50 0.45 -9.50 15.32
N SER A 51 -0.82 -9.18 15.58
CA SER A 51 -1.64 -9.96 16.49
C SER A 51 -2.06 -11.29 15.86
N ALA A 52 -2.30 -12.32 16.68
CA ALA A 52 -3.02 -13.49 16.18
C ALA A 52 -4.44 -13.03 15.83
N ALA A 53 -4.85 -13.17 14.56
CA ALA A 53 -6.12 -12.66 14.05
C ALA A 53 -7.28 -12.97 15.04
N PRO A 54 -7.78 -11.98 15.79
CA PRO A 54 -8.92 -12.21 16.65
C PRO A 54 -10.14 -12.47 15.77
N ALA A 55 -11.15 -13.16 16.32
CA ALA A 55 -12.48 -13.11 15.72
C ALA A 55 -12.99 -11.66 15.86
N VAL A 56 -12.82 -10.87 14.81
CA VAL A 56 -13.27 -9.48 14.75
C VAL A 56 -14.73 -9.42 14.28
N ALA A 57 -15.48 -8.49 14.85
CA ALA A 57 -16.83 -8.15 14.41
C ALA A 57 -16.86 -6.64 14.19
N ALA A 58 -17.30 -6.21 13.01
CA ALA A 58 -17.42 -4.82 12.64
C ALA A 58 -18.66 -4.62 11.77
N ASP A 59 -19.19 -3.40 11.80
CA ASP A 59 -20.21 -2.98 10.84
C ASP A 59 -19.55 -2.81 9.47
N VAL A 60 -20.17 -3.43 8.46
CA VAL A 60 -19.80 -3.27 7.05
C VAL A 60 -20.84 -2.40 6.38
N VAL A 61 -20.39 -1.28 5.82
CA VAL A 61 -21.22 -0.29 5.13
C VAL A 61 -20.94 -0.36 3.64
N THR A 62 -21.99 -0.44 2.83
CA THR A 62 -21.88 -0.36 1.37
C THR A 62 -21.71 1.09 0.95
N ILE A 63 -20.59 1.39 0.29
CA ILE A 63 -20.36 2.70 -0.36
C ILE A 63 -20.86 2.64 -1.79
N GLN A 64 -20.53 1.57 -2.50
CA GLN A 64 -20.99 1.31 -3.85
C GLN A 64 -21.09 -0.20 -4.08
N GLN A 65 -22.19 -0.67 -4.67
CA GLN A 65 -22.30 -2.04 -5.14
C GLN A 65 -22.90 -2.06 -6.54
N THR A 66 -22.12 -2.50 -7.50
CA THR A 66 -22.47 -2.48 -8.94
C THR A 66 -22.59 -3.88 -9.53
N GLY A 67 -22.25 -4.91 -8.75
CA GLY A 67 -22.32 -6.31 -9.14
C GLY A 67 -22.02 -7.26 -7.98
N THR A 68 -21.81 -8.53 -8.30
CA THR A 68 -21.32 -9.53 -7.33
C THR A 68 -19.79 -9.45 -7.22
N PRO A 69 -19.21 -9.90 -6.09
CA PRO A 69 -17.75 -9.97 -5.94
C PRO A 69 -17.03 -10.75 -7.04
N ALA A 70 -17.69 -11.76 -7.62
CA ALA A 70 -17.13 -12.54 -8.72
C ALA A 70 -17.02 -11.79 -10.07
N THR A 71 -17.52 -10.56 -10.16
CA THR A 71 -17.55 -9.78 -11.42
C THR A 71 -17.18 -8.32 -11.22
N ARG A 72 -16.69 -7.95 -10.03
CA ARG A 72 -16.34 -6.59 -9.65
C ARG A 72 -15.06 -6.64 -8.84
N TYR A 73 -14.26 -5.60 -8.98
CA TYR A 73 -13.12 -5.41 -8.09
C TYR A 73 -13.63 -4.80 -6.77
N ASP A 74 -13.45 -5.51 -5.66
CA ASP A 74 -13.92 -5.12 -4.33
C ASP A 74 -12.82 -4.34 -3.57
N LEU A 75 -12.99 -3.02 -3.47
CA LEU A 75 -12.17 -2.15 -2.63
C LEU A 75 -12.75 -2.08 -1.22
N VAL A 76 -11.92 -2.33 -0.21
CA VAL A 76 -12.35 -2.32 1.20
C VAL A 76 -11.58 -1.27 1.98
N PHE A 77 -12.28 -0.21 2.36
CA PHE A 77 -11.76 0.79 3.28
C PHE A 77 -11.92 0.32 4.73
N VAL A 78 -10.82 0.26 5.48
CA VAL A 78 -10.83 -0.01 6.92
C VAL A 78 -10.33 1.22 7.65
N GLY A 79 -11.07 1.67 8.66
CA GLY A 79 -10.71 2.85 9.44
C GLY A 79 -9.86 2.47 10.65
N ASP A 80 -8.80 3.20 10.91
CA ASP A 80 -8.04 3.12 12.17
C ASP A 80 -8.00 4.47 12.88
N GLY A 81 -7.96 4.43 14.21
CA GLY A 81 -8.01 5.65 15.03
C GLY A 81 -9.36 6.40 15.03
N TYR A 82 -10.44 5.82 14.49
CA TYR A 82 -11.80 6.40 14.60
C TYR A 82 -12.58 5.72 15.72
N THR A 83 -12.98 6.49 16.73
CA THR A 83 -13.82 5.98 17.82
C THR A 83 -15.27 5.76 17.36
N ALA A 84 -16.09 5.16 18.23
CA ALA A 84 -17.52 4.98 17.96
C ALA A 84 -18.25 6.30 17.64
N GLY A 85 -17.79 7.42 18.20
CA GLY A 85 -18.34 8.75 17.94
C GLY A 85 -17.86 9.40 16.63
N GLU A 86 -16.87 8.81 15.96
CA GLU A 86 -16.21 9.37 14.77
C GLU A 86 -16.50 8.55 13.50
N GLN A 87 -17.38 7.55 13.55
CA GLN A 87 -17.69 6.71 12.38
C GLN A 87 -18.33 7.51 11.22
N GLU A 88 -19.01 8.61 11.52
CA GLU A 88 -19.51 9.54 10.49
C GLU A 88 -18.37 10.31 9.82
N LEU A 89 -17.34 10.70 10.57
CA LEU A 89 -16.14 11.32 10.00
C LEU A 89 -15.41 10.33 9.08
N PHE A 90 -15.22 9.09 9.55
CA PHE A 90 -14.63 8.03 8.74
C PHE A 90 -15.43 7.81 7.45
N HIS A 91 -16.76 7.72 7.53
CA HIS A 91 -17.63 7.57 6.36
C HIS A 91 -17.44 8.70 5.35
N GLN A 92 -17.40 9.95 5.80
CA GLN A 92 -17.18 11.10 4.92
C GLN A 92 -15.80 11.06 4.24
N GLN A 93 -14.78 10.60 4.95
CA GLN A 93 -13.43 10.48 4.40
C GLN A 93 -13.32 9.30 3.41
N VAL A 94 -14.04 8.20 3.63
CA VAL A 94 -14.17 7.12 2.64
C VAL A 94 -14.83 7.63 1.36
N LEU A 95 -15.94 8.36 1.46
CA LEU A 95 -16.61 8.97 0.30
C LEU A 95 -15.67 9.93 -0.43
N ALA A 96 -14.97 10.81 0.30
CA ALA A 96 -14.01 11.74 -0.28
C ALA A 96 -12.88 11.00 -0.99
N ARG A 97 -12.35 9.91 -0.41
CA ARG A 97 -11.28 9.12 -1.03
C ARG A 97 -11.76 8.39 -2.28
N TRP A 98 -12.98 7.87 -2.26
CA TRP A 98 -13.60 7.26 -3.44
C TRP A 98 -13.84 8.27 -4.57
N ASP A 99 -14.28 9.48 -4.23
CA ASP A 99 -14.45 10.56 -5.20
C ASP A 99 -13.11 11.02 -5.80
N GLN A 100 -12.05 11.10 -5.00
CA GLN A 100 -10.69 11.39 -5.48
C GLN A 100 -10.20 10.30 -6.45
N LEU A 101 -10.29 9.03 -6.05
CA LEU A 101 -9.87 7.91 -6.89
C LEU A 101 -10.63 7.89 -8.22
N THR A 102 -11.95 8.07 -8.18
CA THR A 102 -12.80 8.06 -9.38
C THR A 102 -12.77 9.36 -10.20
N ALA A 103 -11.91 10.31 -9.84
CA ALA A 103 -11.57 11.44 -10.70
C ALA A 103 -10.45 11.12 -11.71
N ILE A 104 -9.71 10.02 -11.50
CA ILE A 104 -8.52 9.64 -12.26
C ILE A 104 -8.85 8.48 -13.21
N GLU A 105 -8.27 8.47 -14.41
CA GLU A 105 -8.41 7.33 -15.33
C GLU A 105 -7.48 6.17 -14.95
N PRO A 106 -7.89 4.90 -15.12
CA PRO A 106 -9.17 4.46 -15.70
C PRO A 106 -10.31 4.31 -14.68
N PHE A 107 -10.06 4.56 -13.39
CA PHE A 107 -11.07 4.41 -12.33
C PHE A 107 -12.33 5.24 -12.58
N ARG A 108 -12.19 6.42 -13.18
CA ARG A 108 -13.29 7.29 -13.59
C ARG A 108 -14.20 6.63 -14.60
N THR A 109 -13.63 6.12 -15.70
CA THR A 109 -14.41 5.46 -16.77
C THR A 109 -14.95 4.10 -16.34
N LEU A 110 -14.19 3.37 -15.52
CA LEU A 110 -14.52 2.03 -15.05
C LEU A 110 -15.17 2.03 -13.66
N LYS A 111 -15.73 3.15 -13.20
CA LYS A 111 -16.33 3.28 -11.87
C LYS A 111 -17.37 2.19 -11.59
N ASP A 112 -18.09 1.73 -12.60
CA ASP A 112 -19.12 0.67 -12.52
C ASP A 112 -18.55 -0.76 -12.43
N LYS A 113 -17.23 -0.92 -12.51
CA LYS A 113 -16.49 -2.17 -12.32
C LYS A 113 -16.07 -2.42 -10.88
N PHE A 114 -16.32 -1.47 -9.98
CA PHE A 114 -15.96 -1.59 -8.58
C PHE A 114 -17.18 -1.78 -7.68
N ASN A 115 -16.99 -2.63 -6.68
CA ASN A 115 -17.71 -2.53 -5.42
C ASN A 115 -16.80 -1.82 -4.41
N VAL A 116 -17.39 -1.04 -3.52
CA VAL A 116 -16.66 -0.29 -2.49
C VAL A 116 -17.35 -0.50 -1.16
N TRP A 117 -16.57 -0.97 -0.20
CA TRP A 117 -17.01 -1.31 1.14
C TRP A 117 -16.24 -0.49 2.16
N GLN A 118 -16.93 -0.14 3.24
CA GLN A 118 -16.35 0.44 4.43
C GLN A 118 -16.50 -0.56 5.57
N VAL A 119 -15.42 -0.82 6.30
CA VAL A 119 -15.42 -1.67 7.50
C VAL A 119 -15.02 -0.83 8.71
N ASN A 120 -15.91 -0.78 9.69
CA ASN A 120 -15.76 0.04 10.88
C ASN A 120 -14.95 -0.70 11.96
N ALA A 121 -13.63 -0.69 11.85
CA ALA A 121 -12.75 -1.12 12.95
C ALA A 121 -12.71 -0.03 14.03
N VAL A 122 -13.64 -0.11 14.98
CA VAL A 122 -13.85 0.93 15.99
C VAL A 122 -12.69 0.96 16.98
N SER A 123 -11.96 2.07 17.02
CA SER A 123 -10.84 2.30 17.95
C SER A 123 -11.30 2.76 19.33
N ASN A 124 -10.52 2.43 20.37
CA ASN A 124 -10.77 2.93 21.74
C ASN A 124 -10.37 4.40 21.89
N GLN A 125 -9.36 4.85 21.15
CA GLN A 125 -8.89 6.23 21.14
C GLN A 125 -8.86 6.83 19.74
N SER A 126 -9.03 8.15 19.69
CA SER A 126 -8.95 8.95 18.47
C SER A 126 -7.49 9.31 18.15
N GLY A 127 -7.13 9.21 16.87
CA GLY A 127 -5.79 9.49 16.34
C GLY A 127 -4.96 8.23 16.12
N SER A 128 -3.65 8.39 16.08
CA SER A 128 -2.65 7.33 15.92
C SER A 128 -1.45 7.60 16.82
N ASP A 129 -0.55 6.64 16.94
CA ASP A 129 0.72 6.85 17.62
C ASP A 129 1.54 7.93 16.90
N ASN A 130 2.32 8.66 17.70
CA ASN A 130 3.22 9.72 17.27
C ASN A 130 2.58 10.91 16.52
N ASP A 131 1.24 11.04 16.54
CA ASP A 131 0.50 12.15 15.93
C ASP A 131 -0.54 12.75 16.91
N PRO A 132 -0.62 14.08 17.08
CA PRO A 132 0.17 15.12 16.41
C PRO A 132 1.55 15.36 17.03
N THR A 133 1.93 14.60 18.06
CA THR A 133 3.19 14.78 18.79
C THR A 133 3.89 13.42 18.95
N LEU A 134 5.18 13.39 18.62
CA LEU A 134 6.04 12.22 18.82
C LEU A 134 6.04 11.76 20.29
N GLY A 135 5.91 10.45 20.51
CA GLY A 135 5.86 9.81 21.83
C GLY A 135 4.47 9.80 22.48
N VAL A 136 3.42 10.19 21.74
CA VAL A 136 2.03 9.94 22.14
C VAL A 136 1.62 8.55 21.64
N GLU A 137 1.03 7.77 22.53
CA GLU A 137 0.52 6.43 22.25
C GLU A 137 -1.02 6.42 22.33
N LYS A 138 -1.66 5.67 21.44
CA LYS A 138 -3.11 5.59 21.22
C LYS A 138 -3.51 4.12 21.05
N ASP A 139 -4.43 3.69 21.90
CA ASP A 139 -5.10 2.38 21.76
C ASP A 139 -6.09 2.43 20.59
N THR A 140 -5.60 2.03 19.41
CA THR A 140 -6.32 2.02 18.13
C THR A 140 -6.57 0.59 17.65
N ALA A 141 -7.56 0.41 16.78
CA ALA A 141 -8.01 -0.90 16.36
C ALA A 141 -6.94 -1.67 15.56
N LEU A 142 -6.10 -0.96 14.80
CA LEU A 142 -5.06 -1.51 13.94
C LEU A 142 -3.64 -1.09 14.36
N ASP A 143 -3.45 -0.51 15.55
CA ASP A 143 -2.12 -0.09 16.04
C ASP A 143 -1.41 0.87 15.07
N GLY A 144 -2.15 1.87 14.56
CA GLY A 144 -1.63 2.82 13.58
C GLY A 144 -0.55 3.74 14.16
N GLU A 145 0.60 3.81 13.50
CA GLU A 145 1.78 4.52 13.97
C GLU A 145 2.45 5.36 12.87
N PHE A 146 2.55 6.68 13.09
CA PHE A 146 3.49 7.54 12.36
C PHE A 146 4.90 7.37 12.90
N PHE A 147 5.92 7.82 12.14
CA PHE A 147 7.32 7.63 12.51
C PHE A 147 7.71 6.15 12.62
N CYS A 148 6.99 5.27 11.93
CA CYS A 148 7.36 3.86 11.82
C CYS A 148 8.81 3.74 11.33
N ALA A 149 9.61 2.91 11.99
CA ALA A 149 11.05 2.80 11.75
C ALA A 149 11.86 4.12 11.85
N GLY A 150 11.32 5.13 12.55
CA GLY A 150 11.91 6.46 12.69
C GLY A 150 11.69 7.40 11.50
N LEU A 151 10.82 7.05 10.55
CA LEU A 151 10.58 7.80 9.31
C LEU A 151 9.28 8.61 9.42
N ASP A 152 9.38 9.94 9.54
CA ASP A 152 8.28 10.90 9.84
C ASP A 152 6.95 10.60 9.13
N ARG A 153 6.99 10.30 7.81
CA ARG A 153 5.79 10.14 6.98
C ARG A 153 5.39 8.70 6.70
N LEU A 154 6.19 7.74 7.15
CA LEU A 154 5.83 6.33 7.05
C LEU A 154 4.81 6.01 8.13
N VAL A 155 3.64 5.54 7.70
CA VAL A 155 2.56 5.11 8.60
C VAL A 155 2.42 3.60 8.50
N CYS A 156 2.57 2.91 9.62
CA CYS A 156 2.40 1.46 9.70
C CYS A 156 1.15 1.10 10.50
N VAL A 157 0.62 -0.11 10.29
CA VAL A 157 -0.50 -0.70 11.03
C VAL A 157 -0.23 -2.20 11.25
N ASP A 158 -0.96 -2.85 12.15
CA ASP A 158 -1.06 -4.31 12.22
C ASP A 158 -1.79 -4.83 10.96
N GLU A 159 -1.00 -5.25 9.97
CA GLU A 159 -1.51 -5.73 8.68
C GLU A 159 -2.38 -6.99 8.80
N THR A 160 -2.17 -7.82 9.84
CA THR A 160 -3.02 -9.00 10.08
C THR A 160 -4.38 -8.60 10.62
N ALA A 161 -4.42 -7.64 11.55
CA ALA A 161 -5.69 -7.06 11.99
C ALA A 161 -6.40 -6.38 10.82
N ALA A 162 -5.68 -5.56 10.04
CA ALA A 162 -6.20 -4.85 8.88
C ALA A 162 -6.86 -5.81 7.86
N THR A 163 -6.14 -6.86 7.47
CA THR A 163 -6.64 -7.90 6.57
C THR A 163 -7.82 -8.67 7.19
N GLY A 164 -7.76 -8.95 8.50
CA GLY A 164 -8.84 -9.57 9.24
C GLY A 164 -10.15 -8.77 9.17
N TYR A 165 -10.09 -7.46 9.38
CA TYR A 165 -11.24 -6.58 9.22
C TYR A 165 -11.70 -6.49 7.76
N ALA A 166 -10.77 -6.31 6.81
CA ALA A 166 -11.12 -6.24 5.39
C ALA A 166 -11.89 -7.48 4.92
N SER A 167 -11.54 -8.67 5.43
CA SER A 167 -12.20 -9.94 5.12
C SER A 167 -13.67 -10.05 5.56
N LEU A 168 -14.17 -9.10 6.35
CA LEU A 168 -15.59 -9.04 6.74
C LEU A 168 -16.48 -8.52 5.60
N ALA A 169 -15.90 -7.84 4.61
CA ALA A 169 -16.63 -7.39 3.43
C ALA A 169 -17.05 -8.57 2.53
N PRO A 170 -18.11 -8.42 1.71
CA PRO A 170 -18.55 -9.49 0.79
C PRO A 170 -17.49 -9.95 -0.21
N GLY A 171 -16.53 -9.08 -0.54
CA GLY A 171 -15.33 -9.34 -1.31
C GLY A 171 -14.23 -8.36 -0.87
N ALA A 172 -12.97 -8.70 -1.10
CA ALA A 172 -11.82 -7.92 -0.63
C ALA A 172 -10.59 -8.17 -1.51
N ASP A 173 -10.57 -7.56 -2.69
CA ASP A 173 -9.41 -7.66 -3.60
C ASP A 173 -8.27 -6.73 -3.16
N GLN A 174 -8.62 -5.57 -2.59
CA GLN A 174 -7.66 -4.63 -2.00
C GLN A 174 -8.17 -4.05 -0.68
N ALA A 175 -7.33 -4.12 0.36
CA ALA A 175 -7.53 -3.42 1.62
C ALA A 175 -6.86 -2.03 1.58
N LEU A 176 -7.63 -1.00 1.91
CA LEU A 176 -7.20 0.40 1.95
C LEU A 176 -7.44 0.95 3.37
N ILE A 177 -6.37 1.24 4.08
CA ILE A 177 -6.45 1.67 5.48
C ILE A 177 -6.42 3.20 5.55
N LEU A 178 -7.45 3.77 6.17
CA LEU A 178 -7.48 5.19 6.48
C LEU A 178 -7.15 5.37 7.96
N VAL A 179 -6.03 6.03 8.27
CA VAL A 179 -5.67 6.39 9.65
C VAL A 179 -6.27 7.76 9.98
N ASN A 180 -6.94 7.91 11.12
CA ASN A 180 -7.57 9.15 11.56
C ASN A 180 -6.54 10.24 11.91
N SER A 181 -6.00 10.88 10.88
CA SER A 181 -5.09 12.01 11.02
C SER A 181 -5.23 12.99 9.85
N SER A 182 -4.96 14.26 10.13
CA SER A 182 -4.83 15.32 9.12
C SER A 182 -3.38 15.51 8.64
N THR A 183 -2.42 14.90 9.34
CA THR A 183 -1.01 14.90 8.98
C THR A 183 -0.82 14.09 7.69
N TYR A 184 -0.01 14.59 6.76
CA TYR A 184 0.32 13.80 5.56
C TYR A 184 1.17 12.59 5.97
N GLY A 185 0.76 11.42 5.50
CA GLY A 185 1.48 10.16 5.66
C GLY A 185 0.76 9.00 5.00
N GLY A 186 1.47 7.88 4.90
CA GLY A 186 0.96 6.63 4.36
C GLY A 186 2.08 5.63 4.12
N SER A 187 1.73 4.50 3.54
CA SER A 187 2.67 3.47 3.13
C SER A 187 2.05 2.54 2.09
N GLY A 188 2.94 1.94 1.31
CA GLY A 188 2.66 0.83 0.40
C GLY A 188 3.08 -0.52 0.95
N GLY A 189 2.65 -1.58 0.28
CA GLY A 189 3.00 -2.96 0.64
C GLY A 189 1.80 -3.91 0.62
N SER A 190 1.74 -4.83 1.60
CA SER A 190 0.68 -5.87 1.64
C SER A 190 -0.72 -5.28 1.84
N VAL A 191 -0.79 -4.14 2.52
CA VAL A 191 -1.96 -3.25 2.63
C VAL A 191 -1.53 -1.83 2.28
N THR A 192 -2.45 -1.04 1.75
CA THR A 192 -2.20 0.38 1.49
C THR A 192 -2.65 1.19 2.69
N VAL A 193 -1.79 2.06 3.23
CA VAL A 193 -2.12 2.95 4.34
C VAL A 193 -2.07 4.39 3.89
N SER A 194 -3.05 5.19 4.30
CA SER A 194 -3.05 6.63 4.04
C SER A 194 -3.77 7.39 5.14
N SER A 195 -3.39 8.65 5.39
CA SER A 195 -4.10 9.50 6.33
C SER A 195 -5.47 9.92 5.80
N GLY A 196 -6.54 9.64 6.54
CA GLY A 196 -7.92 9.86 6.11
C GLY A 196 -8.31 11.34 6.04
N GLY A 197 -7.76 12.17 6.93
CA GLY A 197 -7.98 13.61 6.98
C GLY A 197 -7.05 14.44 6.10
N ASN A 198 -6.18 13.82 5.30
CA ASN A 198 -5.26 14.50 4.42
C ASN A 198 -5.56 14.19 2.95
N ALA A 199 -5.93 15.21 2.17
CA ALA A 199 -6.29 15.03 0.77
C ALA A 199 -5.11 14.62 -0.13
N LEU A 200 -3.87 15.04 0.20
CA LEU A 200 -2.68 14.69 -0.58
C LEU A 200 -2.27 13.24 -0.38
N SER A 201 -2.54 12.66 0.80
CA SER A 201 -2.41 11.21 1.02
C SER A 201 -3.36 10.38 0.13
N GLY A 202 -4.32 11.03 -0.55
CA GLY A 202 -5.16 10.49 -1.61
C GLY A 202 -4.39 9.74 -2.67
N ASP A 203 -3.34 10.36 -3.18
CA ASP A 203 -2.59 9.85 -4.33
C ASP A 203 -1.78 8.61 -4.00
N ILE A 204 -1.44 8.38 -2.72
CA ILE A 204 -0.82 7.13 -2.26
C ILE A 204 -1.72 5.94 -2.63
N VAL A 205 -3.03 6.04 -2.36
CA VAL A 205 -3.99 4.98 -2.71
C VAL A 205 -4.02 4.73 -4.21
N VAL A 206 -3.92 5.79 -5.01
CA VAL A 206 -3.95 5.69 -6.47
C VAL A 206 -2.70 4.97 -6.97
N HIS A 207 -1.52 5.36 -6.47
CA HIS A 207 -0.24 4.75 -6.78
C HIS A 207 -0.22 3.25 -6.45
N GLU A 208 -0.63 2.86 -5.24
CA GLU A 208 -0.65 1.45 -4.82
C GLU A 208 -1.58 0.57 -5.66
N LEU A 209 -2.71 1.13 -6.10
CA LEU A 209 -3.61 0.42 -7.02
C LEU A 209 -2.96 0.23 -8.41
N GLY A 210 -2.00 1.08 -8.78
CA GLY A 210 -1.12 0.86 -9.92
C GLY A 210 -0.38 -0.48 -9.84
N HIS A 211 0.16 -0.81 -8.68
CA HIS A 211 0.79 -2.10 -8.42
C HIS A 211 -0.23 -3.24 -8.37
N SER A 212 -1.23 -3.15 -7.49
CA SER A 212 -2.08 -4.31 -7.17
C SER A 212 -3.05 -4.69 -8.28
N ILE A 213 -3.49 -3.73 -9.10
CA ILE A 213 -4.36 -3.99 -10.26
C ILE A 213 -3.53 -4.09 -11.53
N GLY A 214 -2.69 -3.09 -11.80
CA GLY A 214 -2.02 -2.95 -13.09
C GLY A 214 -0.75 -3.79 -13.22
N GLY A 215 -0.24 -4.35 -12.11
CA GLY A 215 1.06 -5.01 -12.08
C GLY A 215 2.20 -4.07 -12.49
N LEU A 216 2.01 -2.76 -12.31
CA LEU A 216 2.98 -1.74 -12.68
C LEU A 216 4.16 -1.78 -11.70
N ALA A 217 5.36 -1.56 -12.19
CA ALA A 217 6.53 -1.25 -11.38
C ALA A 217 6.56 0.24 -11.03
N ASP A 218 7.35 0.56 -10.02
CA ASP A 218 7.79 1.92 -9.77
C ASP A 218 8.65 2.47 -10.90
N GLU A 219 8.35 3.70 -11.27
CA GLU A 219 9.03 4.45 -12.33
C GLU A 219 10.04 5.47 -11.77
N TYR A 220 10.16 5.58 -10.44
CA TYR A 220 11.21 6.38 -9.82
C TYR A 220 12.57 5.65 -9.84
N GLY A 221 13.63 6.46 -9.92
CA GLY A 221 15.02 6.00 -9.86
C GLY A 221 15.44 5.66 -8.43
N GLY A 222 16.73 5.65 -8.17
CA GLY A 222 17.24 5.30 -6.85
C GLY A 222 18.74 5.43 -6.80
N GLU A 223 19.46 4.31 -6.75
CA GLU A 223 20.92 4.32 -6.75
C GLU A 223 21.49 3.29 -7.73
N GLY A 224 22.56 3.68 -8.44
CA GLY A 224 23.37 2.75 -9.22
C GLY A 224 22.85 2.46 -10.63
N THR A 225 23.23 1.29 -11.14
CA THR A 225 22.90 0.82 -12.49
C THR A 225 22.37 -0.60 -12.40
N TYR A 226 21.23 -0.87 -13.04
CA TYR A 226 20.72 -2.23 -13.19
C TYR A 226 21.50 -2.98 -14.27
N GLU A 227 22.03 -4.17 -13.94
CA GLU A 227 22.79 -5.03 -14.86
C GLU A 227 22.08 -6.37 -15.13
N GLY A 228 20.81 -6.48 -14.74
CA GLY A 228 20.00 -7.69 -14.90
C GLY A 228 19.37 -7.83 -16.29
N GLY A 229 18.49 -8.82 -16.42
CA GLY A 229 17.71 -9.08 -17.64
C GLY A 229 16.40 -8.31 -17.69
N GLU A 230 15.58 -8.58 -18.70
CA GLU A 230 14.27 -7.95 -18.84
C GLU A 230 13.40 -8.11 -17.58
N LEU A 231 12.77 -7.01 -17.16
CA LEU A 231 11.91 -6.95 -15.99
C LEU A 231 10.54 -7.53 -16.32
N PRO A 232 9.81 -8.16 -15.38
CA PRO A 232 8.48 -8.70 -15.66
C PRO A 232 7.41 -7.62 -15.85
N GLU A 233 7.51 -6.50 -15.14
CA GLU A 233 6.49 -5.44 -15.12
C GLU A 233 6.36 -4.73 -16.47
N PRO A 234 5.15 -4.31 -16.87
CA PRO A 234 4.90 -3.84 -18.22
C PRO A 234 5.48 -2.44 -18.50
N ASN A 235 5.67 -1.61 -17.47
CA ASN A 235 6.05 -0.20 -17.57
C ASN A 235 7.53 0.07 -17.23
N THR A 236 8.36 -0.96 -17.10
CA THR A 236 9.82 -0.81 -17.05
C THR A 236 10.51 -1.81 -17.96
N SER A 237 11.70 -1.46 -18.45
CA SER A 237 12.46 -2.31 -19.36
C SER A 237 13.94 -2.00 -19.38
N VAL A 238 14.77 -2.99 -19.72
CA VAL A 238 16.20 -2.78 -20.02
C VAL A 238 16.45 -2.38 -21.49
N ALA A 239 15.43 -2.45 -22.34
CA ALA A 239 15.52 -2.10 -23.75
C ALA A 239 15.41 -0.58 -23.96
N ASP A 240 16.41 0.00 -24.63
CA ASP A 240 16.32 1.37 -25.16
C ASP A 240 15.33 1.47 -26.33
N GLU A 241 15.03 2.70 -26.78
CA GLU A 241 14.04 2.91 -27.84
C GLU A 241 14.37 2.13 -29.13
N ALA A 242 15.65 2.08 -29.52
CA ALA A 242 16.07 1.42 -30.76
C ALA A 242 15.82 -0.09 -30.68
N THR A 243 16.22 -0.72 -29.58
CA THR A 243 16.02 -2.15 -29.31
C THR A 243 14.54 -2.47 -29.19
N MET A 244 13.79 -1.68 -28.42
CA MET A 244 12.36 -1.85 -28.20
C MET A 244 11.58 -1.80 -29.52
N ARG A 245 11.93 -0.88 -30.43
CA ARG A 245 11.34 -0.80 -31.77
C ARG A 245 11.71 -1.99 -32.65
N ALA A 246 12.98 -2.36 -32.68
CA ALA A 246 13.48 -3.42 -33.55
C ALA A 246 12.90 -4.79 -33.19
N GLU A 247 12.75 -5.06 -31.89
CA GLU A 247 12.31 -6.35 -31.36
C GLU A 247 10.84 -6.36 -30.95
N GLN A 248 10.13 -5.24 -31.07
CA GLN A 248 8.72 -5.08 -30.71
C GLN A 248 8.43 -5.46 -29.25
N LEU A 249 9.29 -5.00 -28.34
CA LEU A 249 9.21 -5.31 -26.92
C LEU A 249 8.28 -4.32 -26.20
N LYS A 250 7.68 -4.76 -25.09
CA LYS A 250 7.01 -3.90 -24.10
C LYS A 250 6.04 -2.89 -24.74
N TRP A 251 6.31 -1.59 -24.59
CA TRP A 251 5.47 -0.51 -25.08
C TRP A 251 5.87 0.03 -26.46
N PHE A 252 6.56 -0.77 -27.30
CA PHE A 252 6.98 -0.33 -28.65
C PHE A 252 5.87 0.33 -29.47
N SER A 253 4.63 -0.18 -29.31
CA SER A 253 3.45 0.29 -30.04
C SER A 253 2.90 1.62 -29.53
N TYR A 254 3.41 2.12 -28.39
CA TYR A 254 3.05 3.40 -27.78
C TYR A 254 4.06 4.51 -28.07
N LEU A 255 5.29 4.16 -28.45
CA LEU A 255 6.37 5.13 -28.66
C LEU A 255 5.95 6.28 -29.62
N GLY A 256 6.08 7.51 -29.14
CA GLY A 256 5.74 8.75 -29.83
C GLY A 256 4.28 9.19 -29.67
N LYS A 257 3.43 8.43 -28.97
CA LYS A 257 2.05 8.85 -28.67
C LYS A 257 2.02 9.88 -27.53
N PRO A 258 1.12 10.88 -27.59
CA PRO A 258 0.89 11.76 -26.44
C PRO A 258 0.37 10.96 -25.25
N THR A 259 0.67 11.43 -24.04
CA THR A 259 0.34 10.73 -22.80
C THR A 259 -0.25 11.70 -21.76
N PRO A 260 -1.20 11.27 -20.89
CA PRO A 260 -1.96 12.20 -20.02
C PRO A 260 -1.12 12.93 -18.97
N ASP A 261 -0.14 12.24 -18.40
CA ASP A 261 0.95 12.76 -17.55
C ASP A 261 1.83 13.82 -18.24
N GLY A 262 1.67 14.03 -19.54
CA GLY A 262 2.33 15.08 -20.32
C GLY A 262 3.43 14.56 -21.24
N GLY A 263 3.69 15.31 -22.32
CA GLY A 263 4.70 14.92 -23.29
C GLY A 263 4.26 13.73 -24.16
N VAL A 264 5.19 12.82 -24.45
CA VAL A 264 4.96 11.63 -25.29
C VAL A 264 5.63 10.40 -24.71
N ILE A 265 5.11 9.21 -25.02
CA ILE A 265 5.73 7.95 -24.66
C ILE A 265 7.07 7.78 -25.38
N GLY A 266 8.11 7.42 -24.65
CA GLY A 266 9.48 7.18 -25.11
C GLY A 266 10.15 6.09 -24.27
N THR A 267 11.48 6.14 -24.18
CA THR A 267 12.26 5.33 -23.21
C THR A 267 13.13 6.27 -22.39
N PHE A 268 12.67 6.63 -21.20
CA PHE A 268 13.35 7.56 -20.31
C PHE A 268 14.18 6.77 -19.31
N GLU A 269 15.48 7.02 -19.24
CA GLU A 269 16.37 6.30 -18.32
C GLU A 269 16.03 6.63 -16.85
N GLY A 270 16.06 5.61 -16.01
CA GLY A 270 15.68 5.65 -14.60
C GLY A 270 14.31 5.00 -14.35
N GLY A 271 14.25 4.07 -13.40
CA GLY A 271 13.03 3.33 -13.03
C GLY A 271 13.39 2.06 -12.27
N SER A 272 12.39 1.43 -11.64
CA SER A 272 12.58 0.24 -10.80
C SER A 272 13.76 0.39 -9.82
N TYR A 273 13.85 1.55 -9.16
CA TYR A 273 14.84 1.88 -8.12
C TYR A 273 16.29 2.05 -8.60
N PHE A 274 16.53 2.11 -9.92
CA PHE A 274 17.85 2.37 -10.49
C PHE A 274 17.85 3.64 -11.31
N ASP A 275 18.91 4.44 -11.18
CA ASP A 275 19.09 5.66 -11.98
C ASP A 275 19.47 5.37 -13.44
N ARG A 276 20.04 4.19 -13.70
CA ARG A 276 20.57 3.79 -15.01
C ARG A 276 20.28 2.33 -15.33
N GLY A 277 20.24 2.00 -16.62
CA GLY A 277 20.07 0.63 -17.12
C GLY A 277 18.63 0.11 -17.12
N VAL A 278 17.68 0.89 -16.59
CA VAL A 278 16.24 0.66 -16.71
C VAL A 278 15.61 1.89 -17.34
N TYR A 279 14.61 1.67 -18.20
CA TYR A 279 13.83 2.70 -18.86
C TYR A 279 12.37 2.62 -18.42
N ARG A 280 11.72 3.78 -18.35
CA ARG A 280 10.28 3.96 -18.14
C ARG A 280 9.63 4.62 -19.37
N PRO A 281 8.31 4.51 -19.55
CA PRO A 281 7.64 4.95 -20.77
C PRO A 281 7.46 6.47 -20.89
N SER A 282 7.47 7.23 -19.79
CA SER A 282 7.25 8.68 -19.80
C SER A 282 8.20 9.42 -18.88
N GLU A 283 8.30 10.75 -19.02
CA GLU A 283 9.21 11.55 -18.20
C GLU A 283 8.80 11.52 -16.72
N ASP A 284 7.50 11.55 -16.45
CA ASP A 284 6.88 11.39 -15.13
C ASP A 284 5.63 10.51 -15.20
N SER A 285 5.06 10.10 -14.08
CA SER A 285 3.75 9.45 -14.01
C SER A 285 3.32 9.29 -12.56
N MET A 286 2.08 8.86 -12.32
CA MET A 286 1.63 8.43 -10.99
C MET A 286 2.52 7.33 -10.38
N MET A 287 3.18 6.49 -11.20
CA MET A 287 4.13 5.47 -10.72
C MET A 287 5.53 6.01 -10.42
N ARG A 288 5.79 7.29 -10.70
CA ARG A 288 7.08 7.94 -10.42
C ARG A 288 6.97 9.00 -9.33
N SER A 289 5.94 9.82 -9.37
CA SER A 289 5.69 10.84 -8.36
C SER A 289 4.20 11.14 -8.23
N LEU A 290 3.77 11.36 -6.98
CA LEU A 290 2.37 11.67 -6.69
C LEU A 290 1.95 13.04 -7.27
N GLY A 291 0.65 13.26 -7.40
CA GLY A 291 0.09 14.47 -8.00
C GLY A 291 0.09 14.48 -9.53
N ASN A 292 0.49 13.38 -10.18
CA ASN A 292 0.47 13.19 -11.63
C ASN A 292 -0.62 12.20 -12.06
N GLU A 293 -0.94 12.16 -13.36
CA GLU A 293 -1.77 11.09 -13.93
C GLU A 293 -0.92 9.84 -14.21
N PHE A 294 -1.56 8.68 -14.37
CA PHE A 294 -0.89 7.54 -15.00
C PHE A 294 -0.50 7.88 -16.44
N ASN A 295 0.63 7.33 -16.90
CA ASN A 295 0.94 7.39 -18.31
C ASN A 295 -0.02 6.51 -19.14
N LEU A 296 -0.05 6.75 -20.44
CA LEU A 296 -0.96 6.09 -21.38
C LEU A 296 -0.86 4.56 -21.29
N LEU A 297 0.35 4.03 -21.16
CA LEU A 297 0.58 2.60 -20.98
C LEU A 297 -0.04 2.11 -19.67
N GLY A 298 0.21 2.82 -18.56
CA GLY A 298 -0.34 2.49 -17.24
C GLY A 298 -1.86 2.47 -17.21
N ILE A 299 -2.51 3.45 -17.86
CA ILE A 299 -3.98 3.49 -18.00
C ILE A 299 -4.48 2.26 -18.77
N ASP A 300 -3.83 1.89 -19.88
CA ASP A 300 -4.24 0.74 -20.68
C ASP A 300 -4.02 -0.59 -19.94
N GLN A 301 -2.93 -0.72 -19.17
CA GLN A 301 -2.69 -1.90 -18.32
C GLN A 301 -3.73 -2.03 -17.21
N LEU A 302 -3.99 -0.94 -16.48
CA LEU A 302 -5.03 -0.90 -15.45
C LEU A 302 -6.41 -1.21 -16.05
N THR A 303 -6.73 -0.63 -17.20
CA THR A 303 -7.99 -0.89 -17.91
C THR A 303 -8.13 -2.37 -18.25
N ALA A 304 -7.09 -2.97 -18.83
CA ALA A 304 -7.11 -4.37 -19.21
C ALA A 304 -7.26 -5.29 -18.00
N ALA A 305 -6.54 -5.02 -16.90
CA ALA A 305 -6.60 -5.80 -15.68
C ALA A 305 -7.99 -5.72 -15.01
N ILE A 306 -8.54 -4.51 -14.84
CA ILE A 306 -9.89 -4.32 -14.28
C ILE A 306 -10.94 -5.04 -15.14
N LEU A 307 -10.86 -4.93 -16.46
CA LEU A 307 -11.81 -5.60 -17.35
C LEU A 307 -11.66 -7.12 -17.34
N ALA A 308 -10.45 -7.65 -17.15
CA ALA A 308 -10.20 -9.09 -17.08
C ALA A 308 -10.76 -9.70 -15.78
N GLU A 309 -10.58 -9.03 -14.65
CA GLU A 309 -11.13 -9.47 -13.35
C GLU A 309 -12.67 -9.39 -13.32
N THR A 310 -13.25 -8.46 -14.09
CA THR A 310 -14.69 -8.16 -14.06
C THR A 310 -15.49 -8.71 -15.25
N ALA A 311 -14.90 -9.63 -16.00
CA ALA A 311 -15.47 -10.26 -17.20
C ALA A 311 -16.50 -11.35 -16.92
#